data_AF-A0A9D7Y8M8-F1
#
_entry.id   AF-A0A9D7Y8M8-F1
#
_cell.length_a   1.000
_cell.length_b   1.000
_cell.length_c   1.000
_cell.angle_alpha   90.00
_cell.angle_beta   90.00
_cell.angle_gamma   90.00
#
_symmetry.space_group_name_H-M   'P 1'
#
loop_
_entity.id
_entity.type
_entity.pdbx_description
1 polymer ?
#
loop_
_entity_poly.entity_id
_entity_poly.type
_entity_poly.pdbx_seq_one_letter_code
_entity_poly.pdbx_strand_id
1 'polypeptide(L)'
;MIAHLEIKFRPQDLDMAMQKLWSDRLTASSAKEYNQIAQILNNRKFFDEDTYAIIAAILEFPMENKAFQNEFKHYGVKGGSTGFVLTHVIYLTKKDGTKMELSIFLNNLTVQEENKLEQWLDPFEAQIIFSKKFREKLVF
;
A
#
# COMPACT_ATOMS: atom_id res chain seq x y z
N MET A 1 -3.70 -19.12 47.76
CA MET A 1 -4.55 -18.84 46.59
C MET A 1 -3.85 -17.74 45.80
N ILE A 2 -3.02 -18.11 44.83
CA ILE A 2 -2.27 -17.16 44.00
C ILE A 2 -3.17 -16.83 42.82
N ALA A 3 -3.76 -15.64 42.80
CA ALA A 3 -4.49 -15.18 41.64
C ALA A 3 -3.47 -14.90 40.52
N HIS A 4 -3.47 -15.76 39.49
CA HIS A 4 -2.76 -15.48 38.24
C HIS A 4 -3.42 -14.26 37.58
N LEU A 5 -2.76 -13.11 37.66
CA LEU A 5 -3.02 -11.97 36.79
C LEU A 5 -2.50 -12.35 35.39
N GLU A 6 -3.34 -13.02 34.59
CA GLU A 6 -3.14 -13.04 33.14
C GLU A 6 -3.43 -11.62 32.61
N ILE A 7 -2.42 -10.77 32.69
CA ILE A 7 -2.48 -9.45 32.03
C ILE A 7 -2.47 -9.73 30.53
N LYS A 8 -3.67 -9.74 29.93
CA LYS A 8 -3.82 -9.78 28.49
C LYS A 8 -3.33 -8.46 27.93
N PHE A 9 -2.13 -8.47 27.35
CA PHE A 9 -1.56 -7.34 26.63
C PHE A 9 -2.52 -6.88 25.53
N ARG A 10 -2.85 -5.58 25.51
CA ARG A 10 -3.68 -4.96 24.46
C ARG A 10 -2.82 -4.05 23.60
N PRO A 11 -3.16 -3.81 22.32
CA PRO A 11 -2.44 -2.87 21.47
C PRO A 11 -2.28 -1.48 22.09
N GLN A 12 -3.30 -0.98 22.78
CA GLN A 12 -3.24 0.30 23.53
C GLN A 12 -2.30 0.32 24.74
N ASP A 13 -1.77 -0.83 25.17
CA ASP A 13 -0.77 -0.89 26.24
C ASP A 13 0.67 -0.70 25.69
N LEU A 14 0.84 -0.60 24.36
CA LEU A 14 2.09 -0.20 23.72
C LEU A 14 2.26 1.32 23.79
N ASP A 15 3.18 1.79 24.62
CA ASP A 15 3.61 3.20 24.55
C ASP A 15 4.28 3.50 23.18
N MET A 16 4.42 4.78 22.85
CA MET A 16 4.97 5.19 21.54
C MET A 16 6.41 4.73 21.33
N ALA A 17 7.22 4.61 22.40
CA ALA A 17 8.60 4.15 22.29
C ALA A 17 8.64 2.63 21.98
N MET A 18 7.74 1.87 22.58
CA MET A 18 7.57 0.44 22.34
C MET A 18 6.99 0.18 20.95
N GLN A 19 6.04 0.98 20.49
CA GLN A 19 5.56 0.94 19.10
C GLN A 19 6.68 1.25 18.10
N LYS A 20 7.55 2.22 18.41
CA LYS A 20 8.72 2.52 17.56
C LYS A 20 9.68 1.34 17.51
N LEU A 21 10.04 0.78 18.67
CA LEU A 21 10.92 -0.39 18.75
C LEU A 21 10.36 -1.59 17.99
N TRP A 22 9.04 -1.80 18.06
CA TRP A 22 8.36 -2.84 17.28
C TRP A 22 8.41 -2.55 15.78
N SER A 23 8.07 -1.32 15.35
CA SER A 23 8.10 -0.89 13.94
C SER A 23 9.50 -1.07 13.33
N ASP A 24 10.55 -0.67 14.04
CA ASP A 24 11.95 -0.80 13.61
C ASP A 24 12.41 -2.26 13.45
N ARG A 25 11.65 -3.21 13.99
CA ARG A 25 11.94 -4.66 13.93
C ARG A 25 11.00 -5.44 13.01
N LEU A 26 10.05 -4.77 12.37
CA LEU A 26 9.23 -5.39 11.33
C LEU A 26 10.11 -5.81 10.15
N THR A 27 9.68 -6.84 9.43
CA THR A 27 10.39 -7.29 8.23
C THR A 27 10.45 -6.15 7.21
N ALA A 28 11.67 -5.85 6.78
CA ALA A 28 11.94 -4.78 5.82
C ALA A 28 12.14 -5.33 4.40
N SER A 29 11.91 -4.46 3.42
CA SER A 29 12.17 -4.67 2.00
C SER A 29 12.33 -3.29 1.35
N SER A 30 12.53 -3.22 0.04
CA SER A 30 12.69 -1.97 -0.71
C SER A 30 11.49 -1.67 -1.61
N ALA A 31 11.28 -0.38 -1.91
CA ALA A 31 10.31 0.05 -2.91
C ALA A 31 10.57 -0.62 -4.29
N LYS A 32 11.84 -0.88 -4.63
CA LYS A 32 12.22 -1.57 -5.86
C LYS A 32 11.69 -3.01 -5.92
N GLU A 33 11.85 -3.77 -4.84
CA GLU A 33 11.37 -5.15 -4.75
C GLU A 33 9.84 -5.22 -4.81
N TYR A 34 9.15 -4.33 -4.08
CA TYR A 34 7.70 -4.26 -4.13
C TYR A 34 7.19 -3.83 -5.51
N ASN A 35 7.90 -2.94 -6.19
CA ASN A 35 7.53 -2.57 -7.56
C ASN A 35 7.73 -3.73 -8.54
N GLN A 36 8.72 -4.60 -8.32
CA GLN A 36 8.87 -5.84 -9.10
C GLN A 36 7.70 -6.81 -8.87
N ILE A 37 7.24 -6.96 -7.63
CA ILE A 37 6.05 -7.75 -7.30
C ILE A 37 4.80 -7.14 -7.96
N ALA A 38 4.61 -5.83 -7.86
CA ALA A 38 3.52 -5.10 -8.51
C ALA A 38 3.52 -5.35 -10.04
N GLN A 39 4.69 -5.32 -10.68
CA GLN A 39 4.83 -5.65 -12.10
C GLN A 39 4.48 -7.10 -12.42
N ILE A 40 4.86 -8.07 -11.57
CA ILE A 40 4.49 -9.48 -11.72
C ILE A 40 2.97 -9.64 -11.68
N LEU A 41 2.31 -8.99 -10.71
CA LEU A 41 0.86 -9.02 -10.55
C LEU A 41 0.16 -8.34 -11.73
N ASN A 42 0.60 -7.14 -12.13
CA ASN A 42 -0.01 -6.40 -13.23
C ASN A 42 0.15 -7.07 -14.60
N ASN A 43 1.20 -7.89 -14.75
CA ASN A 43 1.42 -8.63 -15.99
C ASN A 43 0.68 -9.95 -16.06
N ARG A 44 0.21 -10.48 -14.92
CA ARG A 44 -0.51 -11.75 -14.82
C ARG A 44 0.19 -12.90 -15.57
N LYS A 45 1.51 -13.03 -15.40
CA LYS A 45 2.38 -13.94 -16.20
C LYS A 45 2.79 -15.24 -15.52
N PHE A 46 2.73 -15.32 -14.19
CA PHE A 46 3.41 -16.39 -13.45
C PHE A 46 2.46 -17.44 -12.88
N PHE A 47 1.22 -17.07 -12.59
CA PHE A 47 0.21 -17.96 -12.01
C PHE A 47 -0.93 -18.22 -12.99
N ASP A 48 -1.75 -19.21 -12.69
CA ASP A 48 -2.99 -19.48 -13.44
C ASP A 48 -4.09 -18.44 -13.11
N GLU A 49 -5.16 -18.47 -13.90
CA GLU A 49 -6.28 -17.53 -13.77
C GLU A 49 -6.97 -17.64 -12.42
N ASP A 50 -7.13 -18.87 -11.89
CA ASP A 50 -7.78 -19.11 -10.60
C ASP A 50 -6.97 -18.51 -9.45
N THR A 51 -5.65 -18.65 -9.46
CA THR A 51 -4.76 -18.03 -8.47
C THR A 51 -4.84 -16.51 -8.56
N TYR A 52 -4.81 -15.95 -9.76
CA TYR A 52 -4.94 -14.51 -9.93
C TYR A 52 -6.32 -13.99 -9.55
N ALA A 53 -7.39 -14.78 -9.65
CA ALA A 53 -8.72 -14.42 -9.18
C ALA A 53 -8.74 -14.29 -7.64
N ILE A 54 -8.09 -15.21 -6.93
CA ILE A 54 -7.93 -15.13 -5.47
C ILE A 54 -7.13 -13.90 -5.06
N ILE A 55 -6.00 -13.64 -5.73
CA ILE A 55 -5.18 -12.46 -5.46
C ILE A 55 -5.99 -11.17 -5.72
N ALA A 56 -6.73 -11.12 -6.82
CA ALA A 56 -7.56 -9.97 -7.17
C ALA A 56 -8.66 -9.72 -6.13
N ALA A 57 -9.28 -10.77 -5.59
CA ALA A 57 -10.28 -10.63 -4.54
C ALA A 57 -9.72 -9.98 -3.25
N ILE A 58 -8.40 -10.07 -3.02
CA ILE A 58 -7.74 -9.49 -1.85
C ILE A 58 -7.21 -8.08 -2.14
N LEU A 59 -6.56 -7.91 -3.29
CA LEU A 59 -5.80 -6.70 -3.60
C LEU A 59 -6.57 -5.70 -4.47
N GLU A 60 -7.48 -6.16 -5.31
CA GLU A 60 -8.24 -5.33 -6.26
C GLU A 60 -9.56 -4.81 -5.68
N PHE A 61 -9.65 -4.61 -4.36
CA PHE A 61 -10.82 -4.00 -3.71
C PHE A 61 -11.22 -2.61 -4.28
N PRO A 62 -10.32 -1.76 -4.83
CA PRO A 62 -10.75 -0.54 -5.53
C PRO A 62 -11.72 -0.82 -6.69
N MET A 63 -11.62 -2.00 -7.31
CA MET A 63 -12.51 -2.42 -8.39
C MET A 63 -13.95 -2.68 -7.93
N GLU A 64 -14.28 -2.59 -6.64
CA GLU A 64 -15.67 -2.54 -6.18
C GLU A 64 -16.38 -1.23 -6.62
N ASN A 65 -15.61 -0.17 -6.87
CA ASN A 65 -16.13 1.11 -7.33
C ASN A 65 -16.42 1.09 -8.84
N LYS A 66 -17.68 1.35 -9.23
CA LYS A 66 -18.11 1.41 -10.64
C LYS A 66 -17.31 2.42 -11.48
N ALA A 67 -16.87 3.53 -10.92
CA ALA A 67 -16.05 4.50 -11.63
C ALA A 67 -14.70 3.88 -12.03
N PHE A 68 -14.10 3.08 -11.15
CA PHE A 68 -12.83 2.40 -11.43
C PHE A 68 -13.04 1.21 -12.37
N GLN A 69 -14.13 0.46 -12.26
CA GLN A 69 -14.50 -0.55 -13.26
C GLN A 69 -14.70 0.03 -14.67
N ASN A 70 -15.08 1.31 -14.78
CA ASN A 70 -15.24 1.97 -16.06
C ASN A 70 -13.90 2.33 -16.73
N GLU A 71 -12.86 2.58 -15.94
CA GLU A 71 -11.54 3.03 -16.42
C GLU A 71 -10.52 1.88 -16.50
N PHE A 72 -10.55 0.94 -15.55
CA PHE A 72 -9.53 -0.06 -15.35
C PHE A 72 -10.03 -1.47 -15.68
N LYS A 73 -9.10 -2.33 -16.09
CA LYS A 73 -9.25 -3.80 -16.12
C LYS A 73 -8.90 -4.39 -14.77
N HIS A 74 -7.84 -3.86 -14.17
CA HIS A 74 -7.30 -4.26 -12.87
C HIS A 74 -6.85 -3.01 -12.13
N TYR A 75 -7.15 -2.96 -10.85
CA TYR A 75 -6.60 -1.95 -9.97
C TYR A 75 -6.39 -2.54 -8.57
N GLY A 76 -5.17 -2.97 -8.29
CA GLY A 76 -4.76 -3.53 -7.01
C GLY A 76 -3.98 -2.55 -6.15
N VAL A 77 -4.27 -2.55 -4.85
CA VAL A 77 -3.67 -1.63 -3.87
C VAL A 77 -3.33 -2.40 -2.59
N LYS A 78 -2.17 -2.10 -2.00
CA LYS A 78 -1.87 -2.45 -0.62
C LYS A 78 -1.07 -1.35 0.05
N GLY A 79 -1.68 -0.76 1.07
CA GLY A 79 -0.99 0.14 2.02
C GLY A 79 -0.47 -0.60 3.25
N GLY A 80 0.35 0.08 4.03
CA GLY A 80 0.78 -0.35 5.35
C GLY A 80 1.41 0.82 6.10
N SER A 81 0.97 1.06 7.33
CA SER A 81 1.49 2.15 8.15
C SER A 81 1.73 1.73 9.59
N THR A 82 2.67 2.43 10.21
CA THR A 82 2.79 2.63 11.65
C THR A 82 2.91 4.13 11.87
N GLY A 83 2.90 4.63 13.11
CA GLY A 83 3.14 6.07 13.35
C GLY A 83 4.50 6.63 12.87
N PHE A 84 5.37 5.80 12.29
CA PHE A 84 6.72 6.15 11.84
C PHE A 84 7.03 5.75 10.39
N VAL A 85 6.15 4.96 9.78
CA VAL A 85 6.35 4.34 8.45
C VAL A 85 5.05 4.47 7.67
N LEU A 86 5.15 4.89 6.41
CA LEU A 86 4.05 4.83 5.47
C LEU A 86 4.52 4.11 4.20
N THR A 87 3.83 3.02 3.86
CA THR A 87 4.04 2.25 2.63
C THR A 87 2.76 2.21 1.82
N HIS A 88 2.92 2.34 0.51
CA HIS A 88 1.80 2.28 -0.42
C HIS A 88 2.24 1.70 -1.75
N VAL A 89 1.59 0.63 -2.18
CA VAL A 89 1.92 -0.07 -3.41
C VAL A 89 0.68 -0.30 -4.22
N ILE A 90 0.73 0.09 -5.49
CA ILE A 90 -0.34 -0.10 -6.44
C ILE A 90 0.14 -0.74 -7.72
N TYR A 91 -0.76 -1.47 -8.35
CA TYR A 91 -0.66 -1.81 -9.77
C TYR A 91 -2.02 -1.61 -10.44
N LEU A 92 -1.99 -1.12 -11.67
CA LEU A 92 -3.21 -0.95 -12.45
C LEU A 92 -2.97 -1.18 -13.93
N THR A 93 -4.02 -1.67 -14.58
CA THR A 93 -4.12 -1.75 -16.05
C THR A 93 -5.39 -1.04 -16.46
N LYS A 94 -5.27 0.01 -17.26
CA LYS A 94 -6.40 0.72 -17.88
C LYS A 94 -7.05 -0.12 -18.98
N LYS A 95 -8.29 0.20 -19.34
CA LYS A 95 -9.01 -0.47 -20.44
C LYS A 95 -8.30 -0.36 -21.79
N ASP A 96 -7.60 0.73 -22.04
CA ASP A 96 -6.75 0.93 -23.23
C ASP A 96 -5.45 0.09 -23.22
N GLY A 97 -5.16 -0.62 -22.13
CA GLY A 97 -3.96 -1.44 -21.97
C GLY A 97 -2.78 -0.72 -21.32
N THR A 98 -2.90 0.57 -21.00
CA THR A 98 -1.88 1.32 -20.26
C THR A 98 -1.69 0.69 -18.88
N LYS A 99 -0.44 0.40 -18.53
CA LYS A 99 -0.05 -0.16 -17.23
C LYS A 99 0.70 0.86 -16.40
N MET A 100 0.49 0.81 -15.08
CA MET A 100 1.23 1.59 -14.12
C MET A 100 1.43 0.78 -12.85
N GLU A 101 2.64 0.86 -12.31
CA GLU A 101 3.00 0.38 -10.98
C GLU A 101 3.66 1.53 -10.21
N LEU A 102 3.34 1.65 -8.94
CA LEU A 102 3.89 2.68 -8.07
C LEU A 102 4.11 2.08 -6.68
N SER A 103 5.26 2.39 -6.09
CA SER A 103 5.61 2.00 -4.71
C SER A 103 6.18 3.22 -3.99
N ILE A 104 5.54 3.62 -2.89
CA ILE A 104 5.92 4.73 -2.02
C ILE A 104 6.30 4.15 -0.65
N PHE A 105 7.51 4.41 -0.19
CA PHE A 105 8.05 3.91 1.07
C PHE A 105 8.68 5.08 1.81
N LEU A 106 8.08 5.45 2.94
CA LEU A 106 8.52 6.54 3.80
C LEU A 106 8.77 5.98 5.20
N ASN A 107 9.88 6.36 5.81
CA ASN A 107 10.31 5.89 7.13
C ASN A 107 10.86 7.06 7.94
N ASN A 108 11.00 6.86 9.25
CA ASN A 108 11.42 7.87 10.23
C ASN A 108 10.52 9.10 10.26
N LEU A 109 9.23 8.89 10.01
CA LEU A 109 8.24 9.94 10.13
C LEU A 109 8.00 10.28 11.60
N THR A 110 7.74 11.55 11.87
CA THR A 110 6.98 11.92 13.06
C THR A 110 5.51 11.52 12.87
N VAL A 111 4.80 11.30 13.97
CA VAL A 111 3.36 10.98 13.92
C VAL A 111 2.57 12.04 13.16
N GLN A 112 2.96 13.32 13.27
CA GLN A 112 2.32 14.42 12.57
C GLN A 112 2.56 14.38 11.06
N GLU A 113 3.77 14.03 10.62
CA GLU A 113 4.10 13.86 9.20
C GLU A 113 3.35 12.67 8.61
N GLU A 114 3.33 11.55 9.32
CA GLU A 114 2.64 10.34 8.90
C GLU A 114 1.15 10.60 8.65
N ASN A 115 0.43 11.17 9.63
CA ASN A 115 -0.98 11.53 9.49
C ASN A 115 -1.24 12.46 8.30
N LYS A 116 -0.32 13.40 8.07
CA LYS A 116 -0.44 14.36 6.96
C LYS A 116 -0.20 13.70 5.61
N LEU A 117 0.76 12.78 5.53
CA LEU A 117 1.07 12.04 4.32
C LEU A 117 -0.04 11.06 3.97
N GLU A 118 -0.65 10.38 4.94
CA GLU A 118 -1.82 9.52 4.71
C GLU A 118 -2.97 10.30 4.05
N GLN A 119 -3.27 11.51 4.54
CA GLN A 119 -4.31 12.37 3.95
C GLN A 119 -4.01 12.82 2.52
N TRP A 120 -2.73 12.90 2.16
CA TRP A 120 -2.28 13.36 0.85
C TRP A 120 -2.08 12.23 -0.16
N LEU A 121 -2.11 10.98 0.30
CA LEU A 121 -1.78 9.81 -0.51
C LEU A 121 -2.78 9.64 -1.65
N ASP A 122 -4.08 9.59 -1.37
CA ASP A 122 -5.11 9.38 -2.40
C ASP A 122 -5.15 10.53 -3.43
N PRO A 123 -5.14 11.83 -3.04
CA PRO A 123 -5.06 12.91 -4.02
C PRO A 123 -3.78 12.88 -4.87
N PHE A 124 -2.64 12.54 -4.26
CA PHE A 124 -1.38 12.41 -4.99
C PHE A 124 -1.44 11.26 -5.99
N GLU A 125 -1.89 10.09 -5.56
CA GLU A 125 -2.09 8.92 -6.42
C GLU A 125 -3.01 9.25 -7.60
N ALA A 126 -4.16 9.89 -7.36
CA ALA A 126 -5.08 10.28 -8.42
C ALA A 126 -4.40 11.18 -9.46
N GLN A 127 -3.57 12.14 -9.02
CA GLN A 127 -2.78 12.97 -9.93
C GLN A 127 -1.75 12.15 -10.72
N ILE A 128 -1.05 11.21 -10.08
CA ILE A 128 -0.13 10.28 -10.73
C ILE A 128 -0.85 9.46 -11.78
N ILE A 129 -2.07 8.98 -11.54
CA ILE A 129 -2.80 8.10 -12.46
C ILE A 129 -3.41 8.89 -13.63
N PHE A 130 -4.09 9.99 -13.34
CA PHE A 130 -4.96 10.66 -14.30
C PHE A 130 -4.33 11.87 -14.99
N SER A 131 -3.28 12.47 -14.41
CA SER A 131 -2.71 13.72 -14.93
C SER A 131 -1.34 13.51 -15.55
N LYS A 132 -1.28 13.42 -16.88
CA LYS A 132 0.00 13.40 -17.62
C LYS A 132 0.85 14.64 -17.29
N LYS A 133 0.22 15.81 -17.25
CA LYS A 133 0.87 17.08 -16.88
C LYS A 133 1.45 17.06 -15.47
N PHE A 134 0.82 16.35 -14.54
CA PHE A 134 1.37 16.19 -13.19
C PHE A 134 2.63 15.31 -13.22
N ARG A 135 2.58 14.16 -13.92
CA ARG A 135 3.74 13.28 -14.07
C ARG A 135 4.95 13.99 -14.70
N GLU A 136 4.73 14.89 -15.64
CA GLU A 136 5.78 15.71 -16.27
C GLU A 136 6.49 16.68 -15.29
N LYS A 137 5.91 16.95 -14.12
CA LYS A 137 6.53 17.78 -13.07
C LYS A 137 7.36 16.97 -12.07
N LEU A 138 7.22 15.65 -12.06
CA LEU A 138 7.96 14.81 -11.13
C LEU A 138 9.42 14.79 -11.56
N VAL A 139 10.29 15.21 -10.66
CA VAL A 139 11.74 15.13 -10.82
C VAL A 139 12.22 14.01 -9.91
N PHE A 140 12.88 13.01 -10.49
CA PHE A 140 13.48 11.88 -9.78
C PHE A 140 15.00 12.00 -9.79
#